data_AF-A0A4Q6APB3-F1
#
_entry.id   AF-A0A4Q6APB3-F1
#
_cell.length_a   1.000
_cell.length_b   1.000
_cell.length_c   1.000
_cell.angle_alpha   90.00
_cell.angle_beta   90.00
_cell.angle_gamma   90.00
#
_symmetry.space_group_name_H-M   'P 1'
#
loop_
_entity.id
_entity.type
_entity.pdbx_description
1 polymer ?
#
loop_
_entity_poly.entity_id
_entity_poly.type
_entity_poly.pdbx_seq_one_letter_code
_entity_poly.pdbx_strand_id
1 'polypeptide(L)'
;MEKNEVVIKFQDLFSEDIKGLMVRFRIDDAYNTALPFFTRLVYTDNTTGEPKTILNENILAPIKNREQYLASFNKTVAEQVVLFTANENMEKAMYEVDRGNYEAARRYAEANGYIFSYNSQYVVGSGELQKMDSITRFYASDIANMKTLHKDSVKKVQKDRRVQNYQIRNKKGQ
;
A
#
# COMPACT_ATOMS: atom_id res chain seq x y z
N MET A 1 21.75 -0.34 23.15
CA MET A 1 20.56 0.54 23.05
C MET A 1 19.92 0.26 21.71
N GLU A 2 18.88 -0.57 21.71
CA GLU A 2 18.06 -0.78 20.51
C GLU A 2 17.41 0.56 20.15
N LYS A 3 17.76 1.11 18.99
CA LYS A 3 17.16 2.36 18.56
C LYS A 3 15.72 2.06 18.16
N ASN A 4 14.76 2.59 18.92
CA ASN A 4 13.34 2.64 18.59
C ASN A 4 13.08 3.63 17.43
N GLU A 5 13.85 3.51 16.36
CA GLU A 5 13.87 4.41 15.21
C GLU A 5 13.86 3.60 13.92
N VAL A 6 12.94 3.92 13.02
CA VAL A 6 12.93 3.40 11.65
C VAL A 6 13.40 4.52 10.74
N VAL A 7 14.54 4.32 10.07
CA VAL A 7 15.10 5.31 9.14
C VAL A 7 14.84 4.88 7.71
N ILE A 8 14.20 5.76 6.94
CA ILE A 8 13.91 5.55 5.52
C ILE A 8 14.60 6.65 4.72
N LYS A 9 15.35 6.25 3.70
CA LYS A 9 16.04 7.17 2.80
C LYS A 9 15.20 7.35 1.54
N PHE A 10 14.70 8.57 1.32
CA PHE A 10 14.17 8.97 0.03
C PHE A 10 15.33 9.49 -0.82
N GLN A 11 15.54 8.93 -2.01
CA GLN A 11 16.61 9.37 -2.90
C GLN A 11 16.28 10.71 -3.57
N ASP A 12 15.04 10.86 -4.02
CA ASP A 12 14.55 12.10 -4.63
C ASP A 12 13.25 12.56 -3.96
N LEU A 13 13.23 13.83 -3.54
CA LEU A 13 12.05 14.55 -3.05
C LEU A 13 11.77 15.69 -4.03
N PHE A 14 10.55 15.73 -4.59
CA PHE A 14 10.12 16.78 -5.50
C PHE A 14 9.02 17.60 -4.86
N SER A 15 8.91 18.87 -5.27
CA SER A 15 7.78 19.71 -4.87
C SER A 15 6.47 19.05 -5.33
N GLU A 16 5.45 19.11 -4.47
CA GLU A 16 4.10 18.56 -4.72
C GLU A 16 4.02 17.03 -4.87
N ASP A 17 5.13 16.31 -4.72
CA ASP A 17 5.12 14.84 -4.71
C ASP A 17 4.64 14.32 -3.35
N ILE A 18 3.64 13.44 -3.37
CA ILE A 18 3.09 12.80 -2.18
C ILE A 18 3.68 11.40 -2.06
N LYS A 19 4.57 11.20 -1.09
CA LYS A 19 5.10 9.88 -0.74
C LYS A 19 4.34 9.29 0.45
N GLY A 20 3.75 8.12 0.26
CA GLY A 20 3.12 7.34 1.32
C GLY A 20 4.08 6.33 1.94
N LEU A 21 4.07 6.24 3.27
CA LEU A 21 4.75 5.20 4.03
C LEU A 21 3.72 4.46 4.90
N MET A 22 3.71 3.13 4.81
CA MET A 22 2.92 2.30 5.72
C MET A 22 3.85 1.65 6.74
N VAL A 23 3.63 1.95 8.02
CA VAL A 23 4.33 1.31 9.14
C VAL A 23 3.34 0.41 9.87
N ARG A 24 3.67 -0.88 9.96
CA ARG A 24 2.90 -1.84 10.75
C ARG A 24 3.66 -2.12 12.04
N PHE A 25 2.97 -1.99 13.17
CA PHE A 25 3.49 -2.36 14.48
C PHE A 25 2.41 -3.11 15.26
N ARG A 26 2.82 -3.74 16.36
CA ARG A 26 1.94 -4.40 17.33
C ARG A 26 2.18 -3.79 18.70
N ILE A 27 1.11 -3.47 19.40
CA ILE A 27 1.14 -3.06 20.80
C ILE A 27 0.71 -4.27 21.63
N ASP A 28 1.33 -4.46 22.80
CA ASP A 28 0.90 -5.46 23.77
C ASP A 28 -0.48 -5.07 24.34
N ASP A 29 -1.39 -6.02 24.47
CA ASP A 29 -2.76 -5.78 24.96
C ASP A 29 -2.78 -5.24 26.40
N ALA A 30 -1.72 -5.47 27.19
CA ALA A 30 -1.57 -4.92 28.53
C ALA A 30 -1.14 -3.43 28.55
N TYR A 31 -0.79 -2.86 27.40
CA TYR A 31 -0.28 -1.50 27.32
C TYR A 31 -1.41 -0.46 27.39
N ASN A 32 -1.48 0.27 28.51
CA ASN A 32 -2.59 1.19 28.80
C ASN A 32 -2.16 2.67 28.91
N THR A 33 -0.98 3.02 28.40
CA THR A 33 -0.47 4.40 28.38
C THR A 33 -0.48 4.95 26.96
N ALA A 34 -0.50 6.27 26.84
CA ALA A 34 -0.41 6.93 25.54
C ALA A 34 0.97 6.71 24.92
N LEU A 35 1.00 6.45 23.61
CA LEU A 35 2.21 6.22 22.82
C LEU A 35 2.45 7.40 21.87
N PRO A 36 3.48 8.22 22.12
CA PRO A 36 3.87 9.25 21.17
C PRO A 36 4.71 8.64 20.04
N PHE A 37 4.35 8.98 18.80
CA PHE A 37 5.06 8.67 17.58
C PHE A 37 5.63 9.96 16.99
N PHE A 38 6.95 10.07 16.97
CA PHE A 38 7.65 11.20 16.37
C PHE A 38 8.12 10.84 14.97
N THR A 39 7.71 11.62 13.98
CA THR A 39 8.22 11.52 12.61
C THR A 39 9.08 12.75 12.32
N ARG A 40 10.27 12.51 11.77
CA ARG A 40 11.21 13.55 11.37
C ARG A 40 11.60 13.36 9.91
N LEU A 41 11.31 14.35 9.08
CA LEU A 41 11.81 14.43 7.71
C LEU A 41 12.94 15.44 7.66
N VAL A 42 14.12 15.01 7.20
CA VAL A 42 15.28 15.87 6.98
C VAL A 42 15.58 15.89 5.49
N TYR A 43 15.73 17.08 4.91
CA TYR A 43 16.02 17.26 3.48
C TYR A 43 16.87 18.51 3.25
N THR A 44 17.55 18.60 2.12
CA THR A 44 18.29 19.80 1.71
C THR A 44 17.35 20.73 0.95
N ASP A 45 17.28 22.00 1.36
CA ASP A 45 16.52 23.02 0.63
C ASP A 45 17.27 23.42 -0.65
N ASN A 46 16.62 23.30 -1.81
CA ASN A 46 17.25 23.63 -3.10
C ASN A 46 17.44 25.13 -3.34
N THR A 47 16.75 25.99 -2.59
CA THR A 47 16.86 27.45 -2.69
C THR A 47 18.02 27.97 -1.84
N THR A 48 18.20 27.42 -0.64
CA THR A 48 19.20 27.90 0.32
C THR A 48 20.43 27.00 0.44
N GLY A 49 20.37 25.74 0.00
CA GLY A 49 21.42 24.73 0.16
C GLY A 49 21.52 24.14 1.58
N GLU A 50 20.68 24.59 2.50
CA GLU A 50 20.75 24.23 3.93
C GLU A 50 19.81 23.07 4.28
N PRO A 51 20.15 22.24 5.28
CA PRO A 51 19.27 21.20 5.76
C PRO A 51 18.05 21.80 6.47
N LYS A 52 16.86 21.36 6.08
CA LYS A 52 15.60 21.63 6.75
C LYS A 52 15.06 20.38 7.42
N THR A 53 14.36 20.59 8.53
CA THR A 53 13.71 19.54 9.30
C THR A 53 12.24 19.84 9.46
N ILE A 54 11.40 18.85 9.17
CA ILE A 54 9.98 18.86 9.49
C ILE A 54 9.74 17.81 10.57
N LEU A 55 9.04 18.21 11.63
CA LEU A 55 8.67 17.36 12.75
C LEU A 55 7.15 17.20 12.78
N ASN A 56 6.72 15.98 13.06
CA ASN A 56 5.32 15.66 13.31
C ASN A 56 5.25 14.72 14.52
N GLU A 57 4.33 15.01 15.44
CA GLU A 57 4.04 14.20 16.61
C GLU A 57 2.61 13.68 16.51
N ASN A 58 2.45 12.36 16.65
CA ASN A 58 1.14 11.72 16.73
C ASN A 58 1.05 10.95 18.04
N ILE A 59 -0.05 11.12 18.77
CA ILE A 59 -0.26 10.43 20.04
C ILE A 59 -1.33 9.38 19.84
N LEU A 60 -0.98 8.12 20.06
CA LEU A 60 -1.93 7.02 20.10
C LEU A 60 -2.32 6.77 21.55
N ALA A 61 -3.58 7.05 21.90
CA ALA A 61 -4.09 6.84 23.25
C ALA A 61 -4.99 5.60 23.32
N PRO A 62 -4.92 4.79 24.38
CA PRO A 62 -5.82 3.68 24.57
C PRO A 62 -7.24 4.18 24.88
N ILE A 63 -8.23 3.54 24.26
CA ILE A 63 -9.65 3.86 24.43
C ILE A 63 -10.37 2.65 25.01
N LYS A 64 -11.17 2.86 26.07
CA LYS A 64 -11.97 1.81 26.72
C LYS A 64 -13.32 1.57 26.02
N ASN A 65 -13.85 2.57 25.33
CA ASN A 65 -15.13 2.51 24.65
C ASN A 65 -14.97 1.98 23.21
N ARG A 66 -15.62 0.86 22.90
CA ARG A 66 -15.55 0.21 21.59
C ARG A 66 -16.10 1.07 20.45
N GLU A 67 -17.19 1.80 20.66
CA GLU A 67 -17.79 2.63 19.62
C GLU A 67 -16.88 3.81 19.25
N GLN A 68 -16.30 4.47 20.25
CA GLN A 68 -15.31 5.52 20.05
C GLN A 68 -14.06 5.00 19.33
N TYR A 69 -13.60 3.80 19.67
CA TYR A 69 -12.51 3.14 18.96
C TYR A 69 -12.85 2.93 17.47
N LEU A 70 -14.01 2.34 17.18
CA LEU A 70 -14.44 2.08 15.80
C LEU A 70 -14.70 3.36 14.99
N ALA A 71 -15.08 4.46 15.64
CA ALA A 71 -15.29 5.76 15.00
C ALA A 71 -13.98 6.55 14.77
N SER A 72 -12.88 6.19 15.44
CA SER A 72 -11.62 6.94 15.39
C SER A 72 -10.73 6.64 14.17
N PHE A 73 -11.10 5.66 13.34
CA PHE A 73 -10.30 5.30 12.18
C PHE A 73 -10.33 6.38 11.10
N ASN A 74 -9.14 6.84 10.71
CA ASN A 74 -9.00 7.76 9.60
C ASN A 74 -9.30 7.04 8.27
N LYS A 75 -10.32 7.51 7.54
CA LYS A 75 -10.77 6.93 6.26
C LYS A 75 -9.64 6.87 5.23
N THR A 76 -8.87 7.94 5.08
CA THR A 76 -7.76 8.00 4.12
C THR A 76 -6.67 7.00 4.47
N VAL A 77 -6.34 6.84 5.76
CA VAL A 77 -5.38 5.83 6.19
C VAL A 77 -5.90 4.42 5.89
N ALA A 78 -7.17 4.13 6.17
CA ALA A 78 -7.78 2.85 5.85
C ALA A 78 -7.75 2.55 4.34
N GLU A 79 -8.11 3.53 3.51
CA GLU A 79 -8.02 3.43 2.05
C GLU A 79 -6.59 3.13 1.58
N GLN A 80 -5.59 3.82 2.14
CA GLN A 80 -4.19 3.56 1.82
C GLN A 80 -3.76 2.15 2.25
N VAL A 81 -4.16 1.67 3.44
CA VAL A 81 -3.84 0.30 3.89
C VAL A 81 -4.39 -0.75 2.92
N VAL A 82 -5.64 -0.56 2.46
CA VAL A 82 -6.25 -1.45 1.46
C VAL A 82 -5.46 -1.40 0.15
N LEU A 83 -5.10 -0.20 -0.31
CA LEU A 83 -4.34 -0.01 -1.55
C LEU A 83 -2.94 -0.67 -1.46
N PHE A 84 -2.21 -0.45 -0.38
CA PHE A 84 -0.89 -1.03 -0.15
C PHE A 84 -0.95 -2.56 -0.11
N THR A 85 -1.89 -3.12 0.64
CA THR A 85 -2.05 -4.58 0.75
C THR A 85 -2.42 -5.19 -0.60
N ALA A 86 -3.31 -4.56 -1.35
CA ALA A 86 -3.70 -5.03 -2.68
C ALA A 86 -2.52 -4.98 -3.68
N ASN A 87 -1.72 -3.91 -3.63
CA ASN A 87 -0.53 -3.76 -4.45
C ASN A 87 0.51 -4.85 -4.14
N GLU A 88 0.77 -5.11 -2.86
CA GLU A 88 1.72 -6.16 -2.44
C GLU A 88 1.28 -7.54 -2.95
N ASN A 89 0.00 -7.89 -2.81
CA ASN A 89 -0.53 -9.14 -3.34
C ASN A 89 -0.44 -9.21 -4.87
N MET A 90 -0.68 -8.10 -5.56
CA MET A 90 -0.54 -8.04 -7.01
C MET A 90 0.92 -8.28 -7.45
N GLU A 91 1.89 -7.65 -6.77
CA GLU A 91 3.32 -7.88 -7.02
C GLU A 91 3.72 -9.34 -6.74
N LYS A 92 3.23 -9.94 -5.66
CA LYS A 92 3.43 -11.37 -5.36
C LYS A 92 2.80 -12.28 -6.42
N ALA A 93 1.60 -11.95 -6.90
CA ALA A 93 0.96 -12.70 -7.97
C ALA A 93 1.79 -12.66 -9.27
N MET A 94 2.27 -11.48 -9.65
CA MET A 94 3.16 -11.31 -10.81
C MET A 94 4.45 -12.09 -10.67
N TYR A 95 5.07 -12.04 -9.48
CA TYR A 95 6.28 -12.80 -9.18
C TYR A 95 6.08 -14.32 -9.33
N GLU A 96 4.96 -14.86 -8.85
CA GLU A 96 4.68 -16.29 -8.98
C GLU A 96 4.37 -16.70 -10.43
N VAL A 97 3.71 -15.85 -11.23
CA VAL A 97 3.53 -16.12 -12.66
C VAL A 97 4.87 -16.17 -13.40
N ASP A 98 5.79 -15.26 -13.11
CA ASP A 98 7.13 -15.26 -13.71
C ASP A 98 7.89 -16.57 -13.45
N ARG A 99 7.59 -17.22 -12.32
CA ARG A 99 8.12 -18.54 -11.93
C ARG A 99 7.34 -19.72 -12.50
N GLY A 100 6.24 -19.47 -13.22
CA GLY A 100 5.33 -20.49 -13.73
C GLY A 100 4.35 -21.06 -12.68
N ASN A 101 4.30 -20.47 -11.48
CA ASN A 101 3.47 -20.92 -10.36
C ASN A 101 2.06 -20.30 -10.42
N TYR A 102 1.30 -20.63 -11.46
CA TYR A 102 -0.03 -20.03 -11.72
C TYR A 102 -1.05 -20.24 -10.59
N GLU A 103 -1.02 -21.38 -9.90
CA GLU A 103 -1.92 -21.64 -8.76
C GLU A 103 -1.61 -20.72 -7.57
N ALA A 104 -0.32 -20.49 -7.27
CA ALA A 104 0.07 -19.57 -6.21
C ALA A 104 -0.28 -18.12 -6.59
N ALA A 105 -0.04 -17.75 -7.85
CA ALA A 105 -0.45 -16.44 -8.37
C ALA A 105 -1.96 -16.21 -8.25
N ARG A 106 -2.78 -17.22 -8.57
CA ARG A 106 -4.24 -17.14 -8.46
C ARG A 106 -4.68 -16.87 -7.02
N ARG A 107 -4.07 -17.53 -6.03
CA ARG A 107 -4.38 -17.32 -4.61
C ARG A 107 -4.13 -15.87 -4.17
N TYR A 108 -3.02 -15.26 -4.60
CA TYR A 108 -2.75 -13.86 -4.30
C TYR A 108 -3.75 -12.91 -4.98
N ALA A 109 -4.16 -13.20 -6.21
CA ALA A 109 -5.16 -12.41 -6.92
C ALA A 109 -6.57 -12.56 -6.30
N GLU A 110 -6.96 -13.77 -5.88
CA GLU A 110 -8.21 -14.04 -5.16
C GLU A 110 -8.24 -13.35 -3.79
N ALA A 111 -7.11 -13.32 -3.07
CA ALA A 111 -6.98 -12.60 -1.81
C ALA A 111 -7.31 -11.09 -1.95
N ASN A 112 -6.99 -10.49 -3.10
CA ASN A 112 -7.41 -9.11 -3.39
C ASN A 112 -8.92 -8.97 -3.55
N GLY A 113 -9.58 -9.93 -4.20
CA GLY A 113 -11.05 -9.95 -4.28
C GLY A 113 -11.69 -9.94 -2.89
N TYR A 114 -11.15 -10.73 -1.95
CA TYR A 114 -11.61 -10.71 -0.55
C TYR A 114 -11.33 -9.36 0.12
N ILE A 115 -10.13 -8.81 -0.02
CA ILE A 115 -9.77 -7.50 0.56
C ILE A 115 -10.73 -6.41 0.09
N PHE A 116 -11.03 -6.32 -1.21
CA PHE A 116 -11.94 -5.30 -1.74
C PHE A 116 -13.39 -5.52 -1.31
N SER A 117 -13.86 -6.77 -1.25
CA SER A 117 -15.20 -7.09 -0.77
C SER A 117 -15.37 -6.72 0.71
N TYR A 118 -14.43 -7.13 1.55
CA TYR A 118 -14.43 -6.84 2.99
C TYR A 118 -14.33 -5.32 3.28
N ASN A 119 -13.65 -4.58 2.42
CA ASN A 119 -13.43 -3.13 2.55
C ASN A 119 -14.33 -2.30 1.61
N SER A 120 -15.44 -2.87 1.12
CA SER A 120 -16.30 -2.26 0.09
C SER A 120 -16.75 -0.83 0.41
N GLN A 121 -16.98 -0.51 1.69
CA GLN A 121 -17.30 0.84 2.16
C GLN A 121 -16.24 1.90 1.78
N TYR A 122 -14.97 1.51 1.70
CA TYR A 122 -13.88 2.39 1.28
C TYR A 122 -13.73 2.40 -0.25
N VAL A 123 -13.98 1.27 -0.90
CA VAL A 123 -13.87 1.13 -2.36
C VAL A 123 -14.89 2.01 -3.09
N VAL A 124 -16.15 2.04 -2.65
CA VAL A 124 -17.21 2.83 -3.32
C VAL A 124 -16.86 4.32 -3.34
N GLY A 125 -16.20 4.83 -2.29
CA GLY A 125 -15.84 6.24 -2.17
C GLY A 125 -14.46 6.61 -2.71
N SER A 126 -13.68 5.66 -3.24
CA SER A 126 -12.29 5.89 -3.67
C SER A 126 -12.05 5.40 -5.09
N GLY A 127 -11.89 6.35 -6.03
CA GLY A 127 -11.60 6.03 -7.43
C GLY A 127 -10.28 5.27 -7.61
N GLU A 128 -9.30 5.47 -6.72
CA GLU A 128 -8.04 4.71 -6.73
C GLU A 128 -8.29 3.23 -6.40
N LEU A 129 -9.08 2.95 -5.35
CA LEU A 129 -9.41 1.58 -4.95
C LEU A 129 -10.28 0.89 -6.00
N GLN A 130 -11.20 1.60 -6.66
CA GLN A 130 -12.00 1.05 -7.76
C GLN A 130 -11.12 0.65 -8.95
N LYS A 131 -10.14 1.49 -9.32
CA LYS A 131 -9.17 1.17 -10.38
C LYS A 131 -8.34 -0.06 -10.01
N MET A 132 -7.89 -0.13 -8.75
CA MET A 132 -7.10 -1.27 -8.27
C MET A 132 -7.91 -2.57 -8.23
N ASP A 133 -9.15 -2.53 -7.73
CA ASP A 133 -10.07 -3.67 -7.75
C ASP A 133 -10.31 -4.17 -9.18
N SER A 134 -10.58 -3.26 -10.11
CA SER A 134 -10.75 -3.59 -11.53
C SER A 134 -9.52 -4.31 -12.13
N ILE A 135 -8.32 -3.75 -11.95
CA ILE A 135 -7.09 -4.34 -12.50
C ILE A 135 -6.76 -5.70 -11.85
N THR A 136 -6.98 -5.84 -10.55
CA THR A 136 -6.73 -7.13 -9.86
C THR A 136 -7.70 -8.22 -10.32
N ARG A 137 -8.98 -7.91 -10.55
CA ARG A 137 -9.96 -8.85 -11.12
C ARG A 137 -9.63 -9.24 -12.55
N PHE A 138 -9.24 -8.28 -13.38
CA PHE A 138 -8.79 -8.59 -14.74
C PHE A 138 -7.56 -9.48 -14.74
N TYR A 139 -6.61 -9.21 -13.85
CA TYR A 139 -5.41 -10.02 -13.77
C TYR A 139 -5.65 -11.43 -13.24
N ALA A 140 -6.58 -11.60 -12.28
CA ALA A 140 -7.03 -12.92 -11.85
C ALA A 140 -7.57 -13.75 -13.04
N SER A 141 -8.36 -13.10 -13.91
CA SER A 141 -8.87 -13.70 -15.16
C SER A 141 -7.75 -14.01 -16.15
N ASP A 142 -6.77 -13.10 -16.30
CA ASP A 142 -5.62 -13.31 -17.18
C ASP A 142 -4.81 -14.54 -16.74
N ILE A 143 -4.52 -14.69 -15.44
CA ILE A 143 -3.74 -15.80 -14.87
C ILE A 143 -4.33 -17.15 -15.28
N ALA A 144 -5.67 -17.29 -15.26
CA ALA A 144 -6.34 -18.53 -15.66
C ALA A 144 -6.03 -18.92 -17.12
N ASN A 145 -5.91 -17.92 -18.00
CA ASN A 145 -5.61 -18.11 -19.42
C ASN A 145 -4.10 -18.20 -19.69
N MET A 146 -3.25 -17.60 -18.86
CA MET A 146 -1.80 -17.53 -19.08
C MET A 146 -1.12 -18.90 -19.16
N LYS A 147 -1.67 -19.92 -18.49
CA LYS A 147 -1.14 -21.29 -18.53
C LYS A 147 -1.14 -21.88 -19.95
N THR A 148 -2.04 -21.42 -20.81
CA THR A 148 -2.17 -21.90 -22.20
C THR A 148 -1.54 -20.94 -23.22
N LEU A 149 -1.04 -19.79 -22.79
CA LEU A 149 -0.43 -18.81 -23.68
C LEU A 149 1.04 -19.13 -23.94
N HIS A 150 1.54 -18.70 -25.11
CA HIS A 150 2.97 -18.70 -25.38
C HIS A 150 3.70 -17.76 -24.40
N LYS A 151 4.95 -18.10 -24.05
CA LYS A 151 5.76 -17.38 -23.06
C LYS A 151 5.87 -15.88 -23.34
N ASP A 152 5.96 -15.49 -24.61
CA ASP A 152 6.06 -14.06 -24.97
C ASP A 152 4.74 -13.30 -24.77
N SER A 153 3.60 -13.96 -24.98
CA SER A 153 2.29 -13.39 -24.65
C SER A 153 2.14 -13.19 -23.13
N VAL A 154 2.61 -14.15 -22.32
CA VAL A 154 2.64 -14.02 -20.85
C VAL A 154 3.49 -12.82 -20.42
N LYS A 155 4.70 -12.65 -20.99
CA LYS A 155 5.56 -11.48 -20.71
C LYS A 155 4.88 -10.15 -21.07
N LYS A 156 4.13 -10.10 -22.17
CA LYS A 156 3.41 -8.89 -22.58
C LYS A 156 2.36 -8.52 -21.54
N VAL A 157 1.53 -9.47 -21.12
CA VAL A 157 0.52 -9.21 -20.08
C VAL A 157 1.17 -8.80 -18.76
N GLN A 158 2.26 -9.47 -18.34
CA GLN A 158 3.03 -9.07 -17.17
C GLN A 158 3.50 -7.62 -17.23
N LYS A 159 4.05 -7.20 -18.38
CA LYS A 159 4.54 -5.84 -18.58
C LYS A 159 3.42 -4.83 -18.46
N ASP A 160 2.30 -5.05 -19.14
CA ASP A 160 1.17 -4.13 -19.14
C ASP A 160 0.58 -3.98 -17.72
N ARG A 161 0.48 -5.08 -16.97
CA ARG A 161 -0.03 -5.07 -15.60
C ARG A 161 0.92 -4.36 -14.64
N ARG A 162 2.24 -4.54 -14.78
CA ARG A 162 3.23 -3.79 -13.97
C ARG A 162 3.10 -2.29 -14.18
N VAL A 163 2.90 -1.85 -15.42
CA VAL A 163 2.70 -0.42 -15.74
C VAL A 163 1.45 0.11 -15.06
N GLN A 164 0.32 -0.60 -15.17
CA GLN A 164 -0.92 -0.21 -14.53
C GLN A 164 -0.81 -0.15 -13.00
N ASN A 165 -0.19 -1.16 -12.39
CA ASN A 165 0.05 -1.20 -10.94
C ASN A 165 0.93 -0.01 -10.48
N TYR A 166 2.01 0.26 -11.24
CA TYR A 166 2.91 1.38 -10.98
C TYR A 166 2.19 2.75 -11.11
N GLN A 167 1.32 2.92 -12.10
CA GLN A 167 0.55 4.16 -12.28
C GLN A 167 -0.40 4.43 -11.12
N ILE A 168 -1.10 3.39 -10.65
CA ILE A 168 -1.98 3.49 -9.48
C ILE A 168 -1.18 3.82 -8.22
N ARG A 169 -0.08 3.08 -7.98
CA ARG A 169 0.74 3.25 -6.77
C ARG A 169 1.34 4.65 -6.67
N ASN A 170 1.81 5.21 -7.79
CA ASN A 170 2.43 6.54 -7.80
C ASN A 170 1.46 7.66 -8.16
N LYS A 171 0.15 7.36 -8.23
CA LYS A 171 -0.90 8.33 -8.56
C LYS A 171 -0.65 9.11 -9.86
N LYS A 172 0.11 8.53 -10.80
CA LYS A 172 0.46 9.21 -12.06
C LYS A 172 -0.76 9.19 -13.00
N GLY A 173 -1.24 10.38 -13.36
CA GLY A 173 -2.39 10.57 -14.26
C GLY A 173 -3.71 10.97 -13.57
N GLN A 174 -3.64 11.57 -12.38
CA GLN A 174 -4.70 12.46 -11.85
C GLN A 174 -4.32 13.90 -12.15
#